data_AF-A0AAW1UV40-F1
#
_entry.id   AF-A0AAW1UV40-F1
#
_cell.length_a   1.000
_cell.length_b   1.000
_cell.length_c   1.000
_cell.angle_alpha   90.00
_cell.angle_beta   90.00
_cell.angle_gamma   90.00
#
_symmetry.space_group_name_H-M   'P 1'
#
loop_
_entity.id
_entity.type
_entity.pdbx_description
1 polymer ?
#
loop_
_entity_poly.entity_id
_entity_poly.type
_entity_poly.pdbx_seq_one_letter_code
_entity_poly.pdbx_strand_id
1 'polypeptide(L)' 'MDLLEFQGNKHEAYVRVTLNQHFRNMKEKRTCIVRPSRDREFSFVGGFNFKLDPTQLDVSSIGFPVSSLHLGMIGEGVA' A
#
# COMPACT_ATOMS: atom_id res chain seq x y z
N MET A 1 -2.52 -4.50 -19.52
CA MET A 1 -2.42 -3.72 -18.27
C MET A 1 -3.67 -4.05 -17.50
N ASP A 2 -3.57 -5.01 -16.58
CA ASP A 2 -4.75 -5.54 -15.90
C ASP A 2 -5.13 -4.61 -14.74
N LEU A 3 -6.38 -4.13 -14.78
CA LEU A 3 -6.98 -3.35 -13.70
C LEU A 3 -7.07 -4.23 -12.46
N LEU A 4 -6.55 -3.72 -11.34
CA LEU A 4 -6.61 -4.42 -10.06
C LEU A 4 -8.06 -4.41 -9.55
N GLU A 5 -8.82 -5.48 -9.82
CA GLU A 5 -10.19 -5.61 -9.32
C GLU A 5 -10.19 -5.98 -7.83
N PHE A 6 -10.44 -4.99 -6.97
CA PHE A 6 -10.73 -5.20 -5.55
C PHE A 6 -12.17 -5.71 -5.39
N GLN A 7 -12.39 -7.02 -5.45
CA GLN A 7 -13.66 -7.65 -5.10
C GLN A 7 -13.67 -8.10 -3.62
N GLY A 8 -14.35 -7.32 -2.78
CA GLY A 8 -14.63 -7.63 -1.39
C GLY A 8 -15.46 -6.51 -0.78
N ASN A 9 -16.53 -6.86 -0.06
CA ASN A 9 -17.65 -5.99 0.35
C ASN A 9 -17.34 -4.84 1.36
N LYS A 10 -16.15 -4.22 1.28
CA LYS A 10 -15.78 -2.96 1.93
C LYS A 10 -14.83 -2.20 0.99
N HIS A 11 -15.40 -1.35 0.13
CA HIS A 11 -14.69 -0.60 -0.90
C HIS A 11 -13.91 0.59 -0.35
N GLU A 12 -12.99 0.34 0.57
CA GLU A 12 -12.09 1.35 1.11
C GLU A 12 -10.67 0.90 0.82
N ALA A 13 -9.86 1.78 0.24
CA ALA A 13 -8.49 1.50 -0.13
C ALA A 13 -7.56 2.60 0.36
N TYR A 14 -6.28 2.28 0.51
CA TYR A 14 -5.22 3.23 0.81
C TYR A 14 -3.93 2.77 0.13
N VAL A 15 -3.03 3.71 -0.17
CA VAL A 15 -1.70 3.40 -0.68
C VAL A 15 -0.71 3.41 0.48
N ARG A 16 0.07 2.34 0.58
CA ARG A 16 1.21 2.25 1.50
C ARG A 16 2.49 2.69 0.79
N VAL A 17 3.33 3.42 1.52
CA VAL A 17 4.65 3.85 1.08
C VAL A 17 5.68 3.40 2.10
N THR A 18 6.66 2.63 1.67
CA THR A 18 7.73 2.10 2.52
C THR A 18 9.06 2.74 2.13
N LEU A 19 9.83 3.20 3.11
CA LEU A 19 11.25 3.46 2.94
C LEU A 19 12.01 2.21 3.37
N ASN A 20 12.76 1.65 2.43
CA ASN A 20 13.59 0.49 2.67
C ASN A 20 15.07 0.90 2.66
N GLN A 21 15.89 0.20 3.45
CA GLN A 21 17.36 0.28 3.41
C GLN A 21 17.91 -1.13 3.41
N HIS A 22 18.88 -1.42 2.53
CA HIS A 22 19.45 -2.76 2.40
C HIS A 22 18.37 -3.87 2.32
N PHE A 23 17.33 -3.64 1.50
CA PHE A 23 16.19 -4.55 1.31
C PHE A 23 15.30 -4.78 2.55
N ARG A 24 15.47 -4.00 3.62
CA ARG A 24 14.64 -4.06 4.84
C ARG A 24 13.75 -2.84 4.94
N ASN A 25 12.50 -3.04 5.35
CA ASN A 25 11.58 -1.94 5.64
C ASN A 25 12.00 -1.23 6.93
N MET A 26 12.30 0.06 6.82
CA MET A 26 12.72 0.90 7.94
C MET A 26 11.58 1.77 8.46
N LYS A 27 10.76 2.31 7.55
CA LYS A 27 9.63 3.18 7.87
C LYS A 27 8.48 2.97 6.91
N GLU A 28 7.28 3.05 7.44
CA GLU A 28 6.03 2.94 6.69
C GLU A 28 5.19 4.22 6.88
N LYS A 29 4.60 4.70 5.79
CA LYS A 29 3.55 5.72 5.78
C LYS A 29 2.40 5.27 4.88
N ARG A 30 1.23 5.88 5.01
CA ARG A 30 0.08 5.61 4.16
C ARG A 30 -0.73 6.86 3.85
N THR A 31 -1.47 6.82 2.75
CA THR A 31 -2.51 7.82 2.46
C THR A 31 -3.66 7.70 3.46
N CYS A 32 -4.58 8.66 3.41
CA CYS A 32 -5.91 8.44 3.96
C CYS A 32 -6.60 7.28 3.24
N ILE A 33 -7.62 6.73 3.90
CA ILE A 33 -8.50 5.74 3.32
C ILE A 33 -9.47 6.46 2.37
N VAL A 34 -9.60 5.96 1.15
CA VAL A 34 -10.41 6.53 0.08
C VAL A 34 -11.44 5.49 -0.39
N ARG A 35 -12.64 5.94 -0.69
CA ARG A 35 -13.71 5.14 -1.32
C ARG A 35 -13.68 5.35 -2.83
N PRO A 36 -14.09 4.36 -3.64
CA PRO A 36 -14.06 4.50 -5.07
C PRO A 36 -15.04 5.58 -5.53
N SER A 37 -14.72 6.21 -6.66
CA SER A 37 -15.63 7.11 -7.36
C SER A 37 -16.86 6.34 -7.90
N ARG A 38 -17.82 7.09 -8.49
CA ARG A 38 -18.99 6.47 -9.14
C ARG A 38 -18.59 5.50 -10.27
N ASP A 39 -17.44 5.75 -10.90
CA ASP A 39 -16.89 4.94 -11.97
C ASP A 39 -15.99 3.79 -11.46
N ARG A 40 -16.02 3.51 -10.15
CA ARG A 40 -15.25 2.45 -9.46
C ARG A 40 -13.74 2.65 -9.45
N GLU A 41 -13.26 3.87 -9.69
CA GLU A 41 -11.84 4.20 -9.65
C GLU A 41 -11.42 4.73 -8.28
N PHE A 42 -10.22 4.36 -7.83
CA PHE A 42 -9.61 4.94 -6.64
C PHE A 42 -8.54 5.97 -7.04
N SER A 43 -8.67 7.19 -6.53
CA SER A 43 -7.68 8.25 -6.73
C SER A 43 -7.02 8.60 -5.42
N PHE A 44 -5.69 8.52 -5.39
CA PHE A 44 -4.88 8.82 -4.22
C PHE A 44 -3.94 9.98 -4.52
N VAL A 45 -3.93 10.99 -3.65
CA VAL A 45 -2.96 12.08 -3.68
C VAL A 45 -2.34 12.19 -2.30
N GLY A 46 -1.01 12.11 -2.22
CA GLY A 46 -0.29 12.20 -0.96
C GLY A 46 1.19 12.48 -1.16
N GLY A 47 1.73 13.43 -0.40
CA GLY A 47 3.15 13.72 -0.33
C GLY A 47 3.77 13.10 0.93
N PHE A 48 4.88 12.39 0.79
CA PHE A 48 5.55 11.72 1.90
C PHE A 48 7.02 12.12 1.97
N ASN A 49 7.38 12.82 3.04
CA ASN A 49 8.77 13.16 3.33
C ASN A 49 9.43 12.08 4.20
N PHE A 50 10.65 11.70 3.85
CA PHE A 50 11.51 10.85 4.66
C PHE A 50 12.82 11.58 4.92
N LYS A 51 13.23 11.61 6.19
CA LYS A 51 14.56 12.10 6.56
C LYS A 51 15.55 10.95 6.39
N LEU A 52 16.60 11.21 5.64
CA LEU A 52 17.73 10.31 5.40
C LEU A 52 19.02 11.02 5.77
N ASP A 53 19.95 10.27 6.33
CA ASP A 53 21.34 10.70 6.41
C ASP A 53 21.99 10.61 5.00
N PRO A 54 22.94 11.48 4.62
CA PRO A 54 23.59 11.41 3.31
C PRO A 54 24.18 10.03 2.99
N THR A 55 24.71 9.33 4.00
CA THR A 55 25.29 7.97 3.82
C THR A 55 24.25 6.92 3.46
N GLN A 56 22.97 7.20 3.65
CA GLN A 56 21.88 6.26 3.43
C GLN A 56 21.28 6.37 2.02
N LEU A 57 21.63 7.40 1.25
CA LEU A 57 20.99 7.68 -0.04
C LEU A 57 21.16 6.53 -1.04
N ASP A 58 22.38 6.01 -1.18
CA ASP A 58 22.71 4.97 -2.17
C ASP A 58 22.12 3.59 -1.81
N VAL A 59 21.73 3.40 -0.55
CA VAL A 59 21.22 2.12 -0.03
C VAL A 59 19.74 2.15 0.29
N SER A 60 19.08 3.29 0.02
CA SER A 60 17.65 3.49 0.27
C SER A 60 16.81 3.27 -0.97
N SER A 61 15.60 2.73 -0.80
CA SER A 61 14.59 2.65 -1.85
C SER A 61 13.20 2.99 -1.33
N ILE A 62 12.35 3.52 -2.20
CA ILE A 62 10.93 3.76 -1.91
C ILE A 62 10.12 2.66 -2.58
N GLY A 63 9.26 2.01 -1.81
CA GLY A 63 8.37 0.95 -2.26
C GLY A 63 6.90 1.33 -2.11
N PHE A 64 6.09 0.94 -3.10
CA PHE A 64 4.64 1.09 -3.10
C PHE A 64 4.03 -0.29 -3.35
N PRO A 65 3.92 -1.14 -2.31
CA PRO A 65 3.44 -2.50 -2.51
C PRO A 65 1.97 -2.46 -2.94
N VAL A 66 1.70 -3.07 -4.10
CA VAL A 66 0.35 -3.31 -4.58
C VAL A 66 -0.07 -4.67 -4.03
N SER A 67 -1.05 -4.68 -3.12
CA SER A 67 -1.57 -5.91 -2.52
C SER A 67 -3.02 -6.11 -2.98
N SER A 68 -3.29 -7.18 -3.70
CA SER A 68 -4.66 -7.63 -3.98
C SER A 68 -5.19 -8.40 -2.77
N LEU A 69 -6.24 -7.90 -2.12
CA LEU A 69 -6.95 -8.67 -1.11
C LEU A 69 -7.85 -9.68 -1.83
N HIS A 70 -7.39 -10.91 -2.01
CA HIS A 70 -8.29 -12.00 -2.38
C HIS A 70 -9.03 -12.42 -1.11
N LEU A 71 -10.27 -11.97 -0.95
CA LEU A 71 -11.13 -12.40 0.15
C LEU A 71 -11.66 -13.82 -0.13
N GLY A 72 -10.75 -14.78 -0.21
CA GLY A 72 -11.03 -16.20 -0.31
C GLY A 72 -10.76 -16.85 1.04
N MET A 73 -11.84 -17.12 1.78
CA MET A 73 -11.89 -17.99 2.96
C MET A 73 -11.22 -17.45 4.24
N ILE A 74 -12.00 -16.72 5.04
CA ILE A 74 -12.04 -17.04 6.48
C ILE A 74 -12.60 -18.46 6.59
N GLY A 75 -11.72 -19.44 6.44
CA GLY A 75 -12.00 -20.81 6.85
C GLY A 75 -12.18 -20.80 8.36
N GLU A 76 -13.35 -21.23 8.80
CA GLU A 76 -13.51 -21.75 10.15
C GLU A 76 -12.40 -22.78 10.44
N GLY A 77 -11.82 -22.70 11.64
CA GLY A 77 -11.03 -23.80 12.21
C GLY A 77 -9.74 -23.35 12.88
N VAL A 78 -9.80 -23.15 14.20
CA VAL A 78 -9.14 -23.92 15.30
C VAL A 78 -9.26 -23.07 16.59
N ALA A 79 -9.71 -23.54 17.75
CA ALA A 79 -9.96 -24.86 18.30
C ALA A 79 -11.13 -24.80 19.32
#